data_AF-F8UHL0-F1
#
_entry.id   AF-F8UHL0-F1
#
_cell.length_a   1.000
_cell.length_b   1.000
_cell.length_c   1.000
_cell.angle_alpha   90.00
_cell.angle_beta   90.00
_cell.angle_gamma   90.00
#
_symmetry.space_group_name_H-M   'P 1'
#
loop_
_entity.id
_entity.type
_entity.pdbx_description
1 polymer ?
#
loop_
_entity_poly.entity_id
_entity_poly.type
_entity_poly.pdbx_seq_one_letter_code
_entity_poly.pdbx_strand_id
1 'polypeptide(L)'
;TAFFSYRHADRRAPHAADPRFAGLASDATKSALGGLLHARGAGKQTLGVTVGATFYEMGPAMQLRPGAEQGAVAWMQANLAIPRDAVALDAASVIYTDEAGRRFRLPRGRADYRLEGPLGPERTCREVCTERDLLNAAGTFFELPAENAGGIAKLRPIATHNRRIHDYATWRGMLVMSGIAPETETAAANRHLIR
;
A
#
# COMPACT_ATOMS: atom_id res chain seq x y z
N THR A 1 -12.53 5.46 32.18
CA THR A 1 -11.81 6.73 32.00
C THR A 1 -10.45 6.44 31.39
N ALA A 2 -10.11 7.05 30.26
CA ALA A 2 -8.76 6.97 29.70
C ALA A 2 -7.95 8.18 30.19
N PHE A 3 -6.70 7.96 30.61
CA PHE A 3 -5.78 9.00 31.07
C PHE A 3 -4.60 9.10 30.11
N PHE A 4 -4.40 10.26 29.49
CA PHE A 4 -3.28 10.52 28.59
C PHE A 4 -2.24 11.38 29.31
N SER A 5 -1.02 10.87 29.43
CA SER A 5 0.09 11.56 30.09
C SER A 5 1.14 11.97 29.06
N TYR A 6 1.03 13.18 28.54
CA TYR A 6 1.98 13.76 27.58
C TYR A 6 3.25 14.31 28.26
N ARG A 7 3.87 13.51 29.13
CA ARG A 7 5.04 13.94 29.93
C ARG A 7 6.35 13.98 29.14
N HIS A 8 6.42 13.29 28.00
CA HIS A 8 7.61 13.26 27.18
C HIS A 8 7.43 14.16 25.97
N ALA A 9 8.29 15.17 25.82
CA ALA A 9 8.38 15.92 24.59
C ALA A 9 8.87 14.98 23.48
N ASP A 10 8.10 14.85 22.40
CA ASP A 10 8.56 14.13 21.22
C ASP A 10 9.62 15.00 20.51
N ARG A 11 10.87 14.55 20.56
CA ARG A 11 12.01 15.24 19.94
C ARG A 11 12.29 14.75 18.51
N ARG A 12 11.50 13.78 18.01
CA ARG A 12 11.66 13.29 16.64
C ARG A 12 11.26 14.41 15.68
N ALA A 13 12.20 14.83 14.86
CA ALA A 13 11.90 15.73 13.75
C ALA A 13 11.21 14.92 12.64
N PRO A 14 10.22 15.50 11.93
CA PRO A 14 9.72 14.88 10.71
C PRO A 14 10.89 14.77 9.73
N HIS A 15 11.20 13.54 9.33
CA HIS A 15 12.17 13.32 8.27
C HIS A 15 11.56 13.74 6.94
N ALA A 16 12.33 14.47 6.13
CA ALA A 16 11.93 14.74 4.75
C ALA A 16 11.70 13.41 4.02
N ALA A 17 10.68 13.36 3.17
CA ALA A 17 10.40 12.18 2.37
C ALA A 17 11.61 11.85 1.49
N ASP A 18 12.07 10.61 1.57
CA ASP A 18 13.22 10.16 0.77
C ASP A 18 12.89 10.30 -0.73
N PRO A 19 13.78 10.89 -1.55
CA PRO A 19 13.56 11.09 -2.98
C PRO A 19 13.16 9.83 -3.75
N ARG A 20 13.52 8.64 -3.24
CA ARG A 20 13.10 7.35 -3.82
C ARG A 20 11.58 7.22 -3.96
N PHE A 21 10.80 7.84 -3.07
CA PHE A 21 9.34 7.80 -3.08
C PHE A 21 8.68 8.97 -3.81
N ALA A 22 9.46 9.88 -4.42
CA ALA A 22 8.93 11.07 -5.09
C ALA A 22 7.99 10.76 -6.27
N GLY A 23 8.07 9.55 -6.83
CA GLY A 23 7.20 9.10 -7.92
C GLY A 23 5.80 8.64 -7.50
N LEU A 24 5.55 8.44 -6.20
CA LEU A 24 4.23 7.99 -5.71
C LEU A 24 3.21 9.13 -5.75
N ALA A 25 1.98 8.80 -6.14
CA ALA A 25 0.86 9.72 -6.14
C ALA A 25 0.58 10.26 -4.73
N SER A 26 0.00 11.44 -4.67
CA SER A 26 -0.41 12.14 -3.44
C SER A 26 -1.86 12.62 -3.56
N ASP A 27 -2.40 13.23 -2.51
CA ASP A 27 -3.75 13.82 -2.53
C ASP A 27 -3.90 14.95 -3.54
N ALA A 28 -2.79 15.59 -3.95
CA ALA A 28 -2.79 16.62 -5.00
C ALA A 28 -2.76 16.05 -6.42
N THR A 29 -2.51 14.75 -6.58
CA THR A 29 -2.38 14.08 -7.87
C THR A 29 -3.76 13.80 -8.47
N LYS A 30 -4.06 14.39 -9.63
CA LYS A 30 -5.39 14.29 -10.27
C LYS A 30 -5.65 12.95 -10.97
N SER A 31 -4.62 12.38 -11.58
CA SER A 31 -4.64 11.08 -12.23
C SER A 31 -3.38 10.32 -11.82
N ALA A 32 -3.43 8.99 -11.77
CA ALA A 32 -2.29 8.16 -11.40
C ALA A 32 -2.21 6.92 -12.31
N LEU A 33 -1.03 6.31 -12.38
CA LEU A 33 -0.83 5.01 -13.01
C LEU A 33 -0.65 3.97 -11.91
N GLY A 34 -1.35 2.85 -12.00
CA GLY A 34 -1.26 1.83 -10.98
C GLY A 34 -2.04 0.59 -11.33
N GLY A 35 -1.84 -0.44 -10.52
CA GLY A 35 -2.26 -1.78 -10.86
C GLY A 35 -2.20 -2.74 -9.69
N LEU A 36 -2.85 -3.90 -9.84
CA LEU A 36 -2.71 -5.00 -8.89
C LEU A 36 -1.37 -5.69 -9.12
N LEU A 37 -0.69 -6.05 -8.04
CA LEU A 37 0.62 -6.68 -8.03
C LEU A 37 0.52 -8.14 -7.56
N HIS A 38 1.16 -9.04 -8.31
CA HIS A 38 1.18 -10.46 -7.98
C HIS A 38 2.58 -11.05 -8.13
N ALA A 39 3.24 -11.34 -7.00
CA ALA A 39 4.44 -12.16 -7.00
C ALA A 39 4.06 -13.59 -7.39
N ARG A 40 4.51 -14.04 -8.57
CA ARG A 40 3.99 -15.26 -9.19
C ARG A 40 4.74 -16.50 -8.71
N GLY A 41 3.98 -17.49 -8.23
CA GLY A 41 4.47 -18.82 -7.88
C GLY A 41 4.64 -19.75 -9.08
N ALA A 42 4.51 -21.07 -8.84
CA ALA A 42 4.53 -22.12 -9.86
C ALA A 42 5.72 -22.04 -10.85
N GLY A 43 6.90 -21.67 -10.34
CA GLY A 43 8.13 -21.58 -11.13
C GLY A 43 8.22 -20.38 -12.08
N LYS A 44 7.21 -19.50 -12.15
CA LYS A 44 7.23 -18.34 -13.07
C LYS A 44 8.25 -17.27 -12.69
N GLN A 45 8.45 -17.05 -11.39
CA GLN A 45 9.46 -16.13 -10.84
C GLN A 45 9.37 -14.67 -11.35
N THR A 46 8.23 -14.27 -11.91
CA THR A 46 7.94 -12.91 -12.39
C THR A 46 7.01 -12.19 -11.42
N LEU A 47 6.93 -10.86 -11.54
CA LEU A 47 5.86 -10.07 -10.94
C LEU A 47 4.81 -9.80 -12.01
N GLY A 48 3.58 -10.28 -11.81
CA GLY A 48 2.44 -9.92 -12.62
C GLY A 48 1.90 -8.55 -12.20
N VAL A 49 1.60 -7.69 -13.18
CA VAL A 49 1.03 -6.37 -12.97
C VAL A 49 -0.16 -6.19 -13.90
N THR A 50 -1.30 -5.75 -13.36
CA THR A 50 -2.48 -5.42 -14.17
C THR A 50 -2.67 -3.92 -14.21
N VAL A 51 -2.74 -3.33 -15.40
CA VAL A 51 -3.07 -1.91 -15.57
C VAL A 51 -4.32 -1.82 -16.43
N GLY A 52 -5.45 -1.54 -15.79
CA GLY A 52 -6.77 -1.63 -16.43
C GLY A 52 -7.02 -3.05 -16.97
N ALA A 53 -7.18 -3.16 -18.28
CA ALA A 53 -7.41 -4.42 -18.99
C ALA A 53 -6.14 -5.09 -19.52
N THR A 54 -4.96 -4.52 -19.24
CA THR A 54 -3.68 -5.02 -19.77
C THR A 54 -2.89 -5.75 -18.71
N PHE A 55 -2.32 -6.89 -19.07
CA PHE A 55 -1.39 -7.66 -18.24
C PHE A 55 0.05 -7.39 -18.64
N TYR A 56 0.89 -7.13 -17.64
CA TYR A 56 2.33 -7.00 -17.79
C TYR A 56 3.03 -8.01 -16.87
N GLU A 57 4.22 -8.41 -17.27
CA GLU A 57 5.13 -9.18 -16.45
C GLU A 57 6.45 -8.43 -16.29
N MET A 58 6.97 -8.47 -15.08
CA MET A 58 8.31 -8.00 -14.77
C MET A 58 9.17 -9.17 -14.34
N GLY A 59 10.24 -9.40 -15.11
CA GLY A 59 11.26 -10.41 -14.84
C GLY A 59 12.49 -9.85 -14.11
N PRO A 60 13.54 -10.66 -13.90
CA PRO A 60 14.75 -10.28 -13.16
C PRO A 60 15.47 -9.03 -13.69
N ALA A 61 15.28 -8.70 -14.98
CA ALA A 61 15.84 -7.52 -15.60
C ALA A 61 15.13 -6.20 -15.22
N MET A 62 14.11 -6.23 -14.35
CA MET A 62 13.35 -5.06 -13.89
C MET A 62 12.70 -4.26 -15.04
N GLN A 63 12.20 -4.97 -16.05
CA GLN A 63 11.50 -4.39 -17.20
C GLN A 63 10.07 -4.89 -17.22
N LEU A 64 9.10 -3.97 -17.29
CA LEU A 64 7.70 -4.31 -17.55
C LEU A 64 7.56 -4.65 -19.04
N ARG A 65 7.01 -5.84 -19.32
CA ARG A 65 6.72 -6.29 -20.68
C ARG A 65 5.27 -6.76 -20.76
N PRO A 66 4.56 -6.50 -21.86
CA PRO A 66 3.22 -7.06 -22.06
C PRO A 66 3.27 -8.59 -21.92
N GLY A 67 2.37 -9.15 -21.11
CA GLY A 67 2.24 -10.59 -20.92
C GLY A 67 1.19 -11.18 -21.87
N ALA A 68 1.46 -12.35 -22.45
CA ALA A 68 0.57 -13.03 -23.39
C ALA A 68 -0.41 -14.02 -22.71
N GLU A 69 -0.35 -14.15 -21.38
CA GLU A 69 -1.14 -15.13 -20.64
C GLU A 69 -2.63 -14.77 -20.64
N GLN A 70 -3.41 -15.55 -21.40
CA GLN A 70 -4.86 -15.39 -21.47
C GLN A 70 -5.49 -15.63 -20.10
N GLY A 71 -6.47 -14.79 -19.74
CA GLY A 71 -7.18 -14.87 -18.46
C GLY A 71 -6.42 -14.32 -17.25
N ALA A 72 -5.14 -13.93 -17.39
CA ALA A 72 -4.34 -13.41 -16.27
C ALA A 72 -4.98 -12.18 -15.60
N VAL A 73 -5.52 -11.25 -16.40
CA VAL A 73 -6.23 -10.05 -15.89
C VAL A 73 -7.46 -10.44 -15.09
N ALA A 74 -8.34 -11.28 -15.65
CA ALA A 74 -9.56 -11.72 -14.98
C ALA A 74 -9.26 -12.47 -13.68
N TRP A 75 -8.26 -13.36 -13.71
CA TRP A 75 -7.83 -14.08 -12.51
C TRP A 75 -7.30 -13.12 -11.44
N MET A 76 -6.43 -12.17 -11.80
CA MET A 76 -5.88 -11.20 -10.83
C MET A 76 -6.96 -10.27 -10.28
N GLN A 77 -7.90 -9.81 -11.11
CA GLN A 77 -9.01 -8.98 -10.66
C GLN A 77 -9.93 -9.75 -9.69
N ALA A 78 -10.17 -11.04 -9.92
CA ALA A 78 -11.01 -11.87 -9.06
C ALA A 78 -10.32 -12.23 -7.73
N ASN A 79 -9.03 -12.61 -7.77
CA ASN A 79 -8.34 -13.18 -6.60
C ASN A 79 -7.53 -12.15 -5.81
N LEU A 80 -7.19 -11.01 -6.43
CA LEU A 80 -6.37 -9.98 -5.82
C LEU A 80 -7.11 -8.64 -5.76
N ALA A 81 -8.44 -8.65 -5.82
CA ALA A 81 -9.25 -7.44 -5.60
C ALA A 81 -8.83 -6.73 -4.30
N ILE A 82 -8.84 -5.41 -4.31
CA ILE A 82 -8.63 -4.61 -3.10
C ILE A 82 -9.90 -4.71 -2.24
N PRO A 83 -9.83 -5.19 -0.98
CA PRO A 83 -10.96 -5.20 -0.07
C PRO A 83 -11.49 -3.77 0.13
N ARG A 84 -12.81 -3.61 0.19
CA ARG A 84 -13.46 -2.29 0.27
C ARG A 84 -14.01 -1.95 1.66
N ASP A 85 -14.15 -2.95 2.50
CA ASP A 85 -14.88 -2.93 3.77
C ASP A 85 -13.97 -3.13 5.00
N ALA A 86 -12.69 -3.41 4.79
CA ALA A 86 -11.70 -3.56 5.86
C ALA A 86 -11.45 -2.25 6.63
N VAL A 87 -11.68 -1.09 5.99
CA VAL A 87 -11.52 0.24 6.60
C VAL A 87 -12.70 1.16 6.36
N ALA A 88 -13.09 1.88 7.40
CA ALA A 88 -14.11 2.92 7.35
C ALA A 88 -13.62 4.21 8.05
N LEU A 89 -14.32 5.32 7.84
CA LEU A 89 -14.06 6.58 8.52
C LEU A 89 -15.18 6.95 9.47
N ASP A 90 -14.81 7.58 10.58
CA ASP A 90 -15.71 8.45 11.32
C ASP A 90 -15.09 9.82 11.57
N ALA A 91 -15.75 10.65 12.37
CA ALA A 91 -15.29 12.01 12.64
C ALA A 91 -13.86 12.06 13.24
N ALA A 92 -13.46 11.06 14.02
CA ALA A 92 -12.25 11.09 14.83
C ALA A 92 -11.17 10.10 14.40
N SER A 93 -11.53 9.00 13.73
CA SER A 93 -10.64 7.85 13.52
C SER A 93 -10.81 7.21 12.15
N VAL A 94 -9.78 6.48 11.73
CA VAL A 94 -9.98 5.37 10.79
C VAL A 94 -10.37 4.15 11.61
N ILE A 95 -11.40 3.43 11.15
CA ILE A 95 -11.89 2.21 11.77
C ILE A 95 -11.42 1.04 10.92
N TYR A 96 -10.56 0.20 11.48
CA TYR A 96 -10.22 -1.08 10.86
C TYR A 96 -11.11 -2.18 11.46
N THR A 97 -11.63 -3.05 10.59
CA THR A 97 -12.39 -4.25 10.99
C THR A 97 -11.58 -5.48 10.61
N ASP A 98 -11.28 -6.33 11.58
CA ASP A 98 -10.55 -7.57 11.32
C ASP A 98 -11.46 -8.69 10.81
N GLU A 99 -10.85 -9.84 10.50
CA GLU A 99 -11.55 -11.02 9.98
C GLU A 99 -12.59 -11.62 10.95
N ALA A 100 -12.46 -11.33 12.26
CA ALA A 100 -13.41 -11.74 13.29
C ALA A 100 -14.53 -10.70 13.50
N GLY A 101 -14.57 -9.62 12.71
CA GLY A 101 -15.55 -8.54 12.82
C GLY A 101 -15.30 -7.56 13.97
N ARG A 102 -14.15 -7.64 14.64
CA ARG A 102 -13.77 -6.73 15.73
C ARG A 102 -13.29 -5.41 15.14
N ARG A 103 -13.68 -4.30 15.78
CA ARG A 103 -13.41 -2.94 15.30
C ARG A 103 -12.34 -2.24 16.14
N PHE A 104 -11.35 -1.68 15.45
CA PHE A 104 -10.23 -0.98 16.06
C PHE A 104 -10.13 0.43 15.52
N ARG A 105 -9.79 1.38 16.39
CA ARG A 105 -9.63 2.79 16.05
C ARG A 105 -8.16 3.10 15.82
N LEU A 106 -7.84 3.57 14.62
CA LEU A 106 -6.52 4.02 14.24
C LEU A 106 -6.50 5.55 14.13
N PRO A 107 -5.36 6.19 14.43
CA PRO A 107 -5.23 7.63 14.30
C PRO A 107 -5.41 8.06 12.84
N ARG A 108 -6.06 9.20 12.64
CA ARG A 108 -6.08 9.86 11.33
C ARG A 108 -4.79 10.64 11.17
N GLY A 109 -4.02 10.37 10.13
CA GLY A 109 -2.79 11.12 9.84
C GLY A 109 -3.08 12.60 9.49
N ARG A 110 -4.26 12.89 8.93
CA ARG A 110 -4.72 14.24 8.58
C ARG A 110 -6.24 14.37 8.67
N ALA A 111 -6.73 15.59 8.93
CA ALA A 111 -8.15 15.89 9.05
C ALA A 111 -8.93 15.76 7.72
N ASP A 112 -8.25 15.91 6.59
CA ASP A 112 -8.80 15.84 5.23
C ASP A 112 -8.59 14.47 4.57
N TYR A 113 -8.10 13.46 5.32
CA TYR A 113 -7.88 12.11 4.80
C TYR A 113 -9.17 11.50 4.21
N ARG A 114 -9.00 10.80 3.08
CA ARG A 114 -10.05 10.10 2.32
C ARG A 114 -9.61 8.67 2.08
N LEU A 115 -10.55 7.72 2.14
CA LEU A 115 -10.28 6.29 1.93
C LEU A 115 -9.79 6.00 0.51
N GLU A 116 -10.33 6.70 -0.47
CA GLU A 116 -10.03 6.44 -1.88
C GLU A 116 -9.14 7.53 -2.47
N GLY A 117 -8.23 7.09 -3.35
CA GLY A 117 -7.35 7.92 -4.14
C GLY A 117 -7.79 8.01 -5.61
N PRO A 118 -6.91 8.51 -6.50
CA PRO A 118 -7.20 8.64 -7.93
C PRO A 118 -7.47 7.32 -8.67
N LEU A 119 -7.09 6.18 -8.08
CA LEU A 119 -7.30 4.83 -8.63
C LEU A 119 -8.41 4.07 -7.88
N GLY A 120 -9.17 4.75 -7.01
CA GLY A 120 -10.18 4.13 -6.15
C GLY A 120 -9.59 3.62 -4.82
N PRO A 121 -10.04 2.46 -4.31
CA PRO A 121 -9.58 1.95 -3.02
C PRO A 121 -8.10 1.56 -3.06
N GLU A 122 -7.46 1.66 -1.90
CA GLU A 122 -6.04 1.34 -1.70
C GLU A 122 -5.91 0.03 -0.92
N ARG A 123 -4.93 -0.80 -1.25
CA ARG A 123 -4.65 -2.06 -0.52
C ARG A 123 -4.53 -1.77 0.97
N THR A 124 -5.48 -2.28 1.76
CA THR A 124 -5.50 -2.04 3.21
C THR A 124 -4.46 -2.88 3.93
N CYS A 125 -4.35 -4.17 3.61
CA CYS A 125 -3.45 -5.08 4.28
C CYS A 125 -2.88 -6.08 3.29
N ARG A 126 -1.62 -6.49 3.50
CA ARG A 126 -0.98 -7.59 2.77
C ARG A 126 0.22 -8.12 3.54
N GLU A 127 0.40 -9.44 3.49
CA GLU A 127 1.64 -10.08 3.94
C GLU A 127 2.80 -9.63 3.05
N VAL A 128 3.82 -9.06 3.68
CA VAL A 128 5.06 -8.61 3.01
C VAL A 128 6.25 -9.46 3.42
N CYS A 129 6.21 -10.05 4.61
CA CYS A 129 7.18 -11.00 5.12
C CYS A 129 6.42 -12.04 5.92
N THR A 130 6.94 -13.27 5.98
CA THR A 130 6.30 -14.36 6.73
C THR A 130 5.93 -13.89 8.14
N GLU A 131 4.66 -14.08 8.52
CA GLU A 131 4.08 -13.68 9.82
C GLU A 131 4.03 -12.17 10.08
N ARG A 132 4.26 -11.34 9.05
CA ARG A 132 4.24 -9.88 9.16
C ARG A 132 3.49 -9.26 7.99
N ASP A 133 2.29 -8.82 8.32
CA ASP A 133 1.49 -8.00 7.45
C ASP A 133 1.89 -6.53 7.55
N LEU A 134 1.76 -5.85 6.42
CA LEU A 134 1.84 -4.40 6.35
C LEU A 134 0.42 -3.88 6.15
N LEU A 135 -0.08 -3.11 7.12
CA LEU A 135 -1.38 -2.44 7.08
C LEU A 135 -1.17 -0.98 6.60
N ASN A 136 -1.79 -0.60 5.50
CA ASN A 136 -1.89 0.78 5.02
C ASN A 136 -3.24 1.38 5.44
N ALA A 137 -3.22 2.37 6.31
CA ALA A 137 -4.41 3.10 6.71
C ALA A 137 -4.07 4.55 7.07
N ALA A 138 -4.94 5.49 6.72
CA ALA A 138 -4.81 6.90 7.12
C ALA A 138 -3.51 7.59 6.65
N GLY A 139 -2.91 7.13 5.54
CA GLY A 139 -1.61 7.61 5.07
C GLY A 139 -0.43 7.15 5.92
N THR A 140 -0.61 6.08 6.71
CA THR A 140 0.42 5.47 7.55
C THR A 140 0.50 3.98 7.29
N PHE A 141 1.73 3.48 7.16
CA PHE A 141 2.00 2.06 7.26
C PHE A 141 2.18 1.65 8.71
N PHE A 142 1.52 0.55 9.07
CA PHE A 142 1.67 -0.13 10.34
C PHE A 142 2.13 -1.55 10.09
N GLU A 143 2.98 -2.05 10.99
CA GLU A 143 3.21 -3.47 11.11
C GLU A 143 2.01 -4.09 11.82
N LEU A 144 1.35 -5.02 11.14
CA LEU A 144 0.28 -5.84 11.69
C LEU A 144 0.85 -7.25 11.93
N PRO A 145 1.11 -7.63 13.19
CA PRO A 145 1.47 -9.01 13.51
C PRO A 145 0.36 -9.97 13.09
N ALA A 146 0.74 -11.18 12.70
CA ALA A 146 -0.24 -12.25 12.47
C ALA A 146 -1.12 -12.48 13.72
N GLU A 147 -2.33 -13.02 13.53
CA GLU A 147 -3.29 -13.24 14.61
C GLU A 147 -2.71 -14.12 15.74
N ASN A 148 -1.95 -15.16 15.38
CA ASN A 148 -1.24 -16.03 16.34
C ASN A 148 -0.10 -15.31 17.11
N ALA A 149 0.37 -14.16 16.64
CA ALA A 149 1.39 -13.33 17.28
C ALA A 149 0.80 -12.18 18.12
N GLY A 150 -0.53 -12.10 18.24
CA GLY A 150 -1.27 -11.08 18.99
C GLY A 150 -2.01 -10.06 18.13
N GLY A 151 -1.96 -10.21 16.80
CA GLY A 151 -2.78 -9.46 15.87
C GLY A 151 -2.67 -7.94 16.01
N ILE A 152 -3.75 -7.26 15.69
CA ILE A 152 -3.86 -5.80 15.75
C ILE A 152 -3.69 -5.21 17.16
N ALA A 153 -3.87 -5.99 18.23
CA ALA A 153 -3.58 -5.51 19.59
C ALA A 153 -2.11 -5.13 19.79
N LYS A 154 -1.21 -5.65 18.95
CA LYS A 154 0.23 -5.34 18.94
C LYS A 154 0.67 -4.53 17.72
N LEU A 155 -0.26 -3.83 17.07
CA LEU A 155 0.02 -2.98 15.91
C LEU A 155 1.13 -1.96 16.21
N ARG A 156 2.08 -1.80 15.29
CA ARG A 156 3.18 -0.83 15.44
C ARG A 156 3.21 0.16 14.27
N PRO A 157 3.20 1.48 14.49
CA PRO A 157 3.37 2.44 13.40
C PRO A 157 4.80 2.33 12.84
N ILE A 158 4.93 2.30 11.51
CA ILE A 158 6.21 2.28 10.82
C ILE A 158 6.52 3.67 10.27
N ALA A 159 5.66 4.19 9.40
CA ALA A 159 5.88 5.47 8.73
C ALA A 159 4.57 6.10 8.24
N THR A 160 4.36 7.37 8.58
CA THR A 160 3.33 8.20 7.95
C THR A 160 3.86 8.70 6.61
N HIS A 161 3.35 8.17 5.50
CA HIS A 161 3.81 8.47 4.14
C HIS A 161 2.93 9.51 3.43
N ASN A 162 1.63 9.60 3.74
CA ASN A 162 0.66 10.47 3.06
C ASN A 162 0.71 10.36 1.51
N ARG A 163 0.90 9.13 1.02
CA ARG A 163 0.92 8.79 -0.42
C ARG A 163 -0.27 7.91 -0.76
N ARG A 164 -0.71 7.99 -2.02
CA ARG A 164 -1.80 7.20 -2.60
C ARG A 164 -1.25 5.90 -3.18
N ILE A 165 -0.93 4.96 -2.30
CA ILE A 165 -0.36 3.66 -2.65
C ILE A 165 -1.51 2.73 -3.02
N HIS A 166 -1.67 2.44 -4.30
CA HIS A 166 -2.79 1.64 -4.81
C HIS A 166 -2.68 0.17 -4.40
N ASP A 167 -1.53 -0.45 -4.68
CA ASP A 167 -1.22 -1.81 -4.23
C ASP A 167 0.28 -1.90 -3.89
N TYR A 168 0.65 -2.89 -3.10
CA TYR A 168 2.05 -3.18 -2.76
C TYR A 168 2.25 -4.68 -2.60
N ALA A 169 3.47 -5.15 -2.81
CA ALA A 169 3.85 -6.54 -2.66
C ALA A 169 5.35 -6.64 -2.36
N THR A 170 5.78 -7.76 -1.79
CA THR A 170 7.20 -8.11 -1.80
C THR A 170 7.54 -9.03 -2.96
N TRP A 171 8.67 -8.73 -3.58
CA TRP A 171 9.16 -9.52 -4.71
C TRP A 171 10.67 -9.37 -4.83
N ARG A 172 11.39 -10.50 -4.88
CA ARG A 172 12.86 -10.56 -4.96
C ARG A 172 13.57 -9.69 -3.89
N GLY A 173 13.06 -9.72 -2.66
CA GLY A 173 13.63 -8.95 -1.53
C GLY A 173 13.34 -7.45 -1.56
N MET A 174 12.51 -6.97 -2.50
CA MET A 174 12.10 -5.57 -2.59
C MET A 174 10.64 -5.40 -2.15
N LEU A 175 10.31 -4.23 -1.62
CA LEU A 175 8.93 -3.74 -1.51
C LEU A 175 8.58 -3.00 -2.80
N VAL A 176 7.67 -3.55 -3.58
CA VAL A 176 7.17 -2.96 -4.83
C VAL A 176 5.83 -2.30 -4.55
N MET A 177 5.63 -1.10 -5.07
CA MET A 177 4.42 -0.30 -4.86
C MET A 177 3.87 0.20 -6.20
N SER A 178 2.54 0.28 -6.32
CA SER A 178 1.83 0.88 -7.44
C SER A 178 1.04 2.12 -6.99
N GLY A 179 0.57 2.94 -7.93
CA GLY A 179 -0.02 4.26 -7.64
C GLY A 179 1.00 5.37 -7.80
N ILE A 180 1.57 5.48 -9.00
CA ILE A 180 2.56 6.48 -9.35
C ILE A 180 1.89 7.71 -9.96
N ALA A 181 2.44 8.89 -9.69
CA ALA A 181 2.00 10.11 -10.37
C ALA A 181 2.42 10.06 -11.85
N PRO A 182 1.59 10.62 -12.76
CA PRO A 182 1.97 10.88 -14.15
C PRO A 182 3.15 11.85 -14.19
N GLU A 183 3.83 11.91 -15.33
CA GLU A 183 5.15 12.53 -15.48
C GLU A 183 5.34 13.88 -14.77
N THR A 184 6.45 13.96 -14.05
CA THR A 184 7.13 15.19 -13.66
C THR A 184 8.60 15.03 -14.06
N GLU A 185 9.29 16.12 -14.38
CA GLU A 185 10.72 16.10 -14.74
C GLU A 185 11.58 15.37 -13.69
N THR A 186 11.21 15.50 -12.40
CA THR A 186 11.85 14.82 -11.28
C THR A 186 11.67 13.29 -11.31
N ALA A 187 10.57 12.80 -11.86
CA ALA A 187 10.28 11.37 -11.93
C ALA A 187 11.03 10.66 -13.07
N ALA A 188 11.46 11.38 -14.12
CA ALA A 188 12.24 10.79 -15.21
C ALA A 188 13.66 10.37 -14.77
N ALA A 189 14.25 11.06 -13.79
CA ALA A 189 15.57 10.75 -13.25
C ALA A 189 15.54 9.73 -12.08
N ASN A 190 14.36 9.32 -11.61
CA ASN A 190 14.25 8.43 -10.45
C ASN A 190 14.45 6.97 -10.85
N ARG A 191 15.64 6.42 -10.59
CA ARG A 191 15.98 5.01 -10.86
C ARG A 191 15.12 3.97 -10.13
N HIS A 192 14.34 4.38 -9.13
CA HIS A 192 13.44 3.50 -8.38
C HIS A 192 12.04 3.41 -8.98
N LEU A 193 11.81 4.11 -10.10
CA LEU A 193 10.53 4.14 -10.79
C LEU A 193 10.61 3.31 -12.08
N ILE A 194 9.64 2.41 -12.26
CA ILE A 194 9.47 1.58 -13.46
C ILE A 194 8.11 1.93 -14.04
N ARG A 195 8.06 2.12 -15.36
CA ARG A 195 6.86 2.52 -16.11
C ARG A 195 6.73 1.66 -17.37
#